data_AF-A0AAE9Z1W8-F1
#
_entry.id   AF-A0AAE9Z1W8-F1
#
_cell.length_a   1.000
_cell.length_b   1.000
_cell.length_c   1.000
_cell.angle_alpha   90.00
_cell.angle_beta   90.00
_cell.angle_gamma   90.00
#
_symmetry.space_group_name_H-M   'P 1'
#
loop_
_entity.id
_entity.type
_entity.pdbx_description
1 polymer ?
#
loop_
_entity_poly.entity_id
_entity_poly.type
_entity_poly.pdbx_seq_one_letter_code
_entity_poly.pdbx_strand_id
1 'polypeptide(L)'
;MSESTTLREFEAKRAGLASESLELCDGFNKFSDECSFLCDAFAAVARDPACITPETSEGIWYVCYKLKMQIRSYRDQIDEIHNGLRALKVNLNSEDD
;
A
#
# COMPACT_ATOMS: atom_id res chain seq x y z
N MET A 1 -25.72 25.38 6.03
CA MET A 1 -24.31 25.09 6.36
C MET A 1 -23.50 26.22 5.77
N SER A 2 -22.68 26.93 6.54
CA SER A 2 -21.89 28.07 6.03
C SER A 2 -20.77 27.58 5.12
N GLU A 3 -20.47 28.33 4.06
CA GLU A 3 -19.39 28.11 3.09
C GLU A 3 -17.99 27.96 3.74
N SER A 4 -17.78 28.62 4.89
CA SER A 4 -16.58 28.45 5.71
C SER A 4 -16.43 27.03 6.31
N THR A 5 -17.54 26.34 6.57
CA THR A 5 -17.53 24.98 7.13
C THR A 5 -17.15 23.95 6.06
N THR A 6 -17.67 24.11 4.84
CA THR A 6 -17.39 23.19 3.71
C THR A 6 -15.94 23.29 3.23
N LEU A 7 -15.39 24.50 3.15
CA LEU A 7 -13.98 24.71 2.80
C LEU A 7 -13.03 24.03 3.81
N ARG A 8 -13.32 24.15 5.11
CA ARG A 8 -12.49 23.57 6.17
C ARG A 8 -12.52 22.03 6.14
N GLU A 9 -13.68 21.45 5.85
CA GLU A 9 -13.83 19.99 5.68
C GLU A 9 -13.09 19.48 4.45
N PHE A 10 -13.14 20.22 3.34
CA PHE A 10 -12.38 19.92 2.12
C PHE A 10 -10.87 19.92 2.40
N GLU A 11 -10.35 20.98 3.02
CA GLU A 11 -8.92 21.10 3.33
C GLU A 11 -8.45 20.00 4.28
N ALA A 12 -9.24 19.70 5.33
CA ALA A 12 -8.93 18.63 6.27
C ALA A 12 -8.88 17.27 5.57
N LYS A 13 -9.84 16.96 4.69
CA LYS A 13 -9.86 15.72 3.92
C LYS A 13 -8.68 15.63 2.95
N ARG A 14 -8.34 16.72 2.27
CA ARG A 14 -7.16 16.79 1.38
C ARG A 14 -5.86 16.55 2.15
N ALA A 15 -5.71 17.18 3.32
CA ALA A 15 -4.54 17.01 4.17
C ALA A 15 -4.42 15.57 4.71
N GLY A 16 -5.53 14.95 5.11
CA GLY A 16 -5.57 13.56 5.54
C GLY A 16 -5.09 12.61 4.44
N LEU A 17 -5.68 12.70 3.25
CA LEU A 17 -5.29 11.88 2.09
C LEU A 17 -3.83 12.09 1.67
N ALA A 18 -3.30 13.32 1.80
CA ALA A 18 -1.90 13.59 1.54
C ALA A 18 -0.97 12.91 2.55
N SER A 19 -1.32 12.96 3.84
CA SER A 19 -0.57 12.27 4.91
C SER A 19 -0.59 10.75 4.71
N GLU A 20 -1.77 10.17 4.48
CA GLU A 20 -1.95 8.74 4.19
C GLU A 20 -1.14 8.31 2.97
N SER A 21 -1.09 9.15 1.92
CA SER A 21 -0.29 8.86 0.73
C SER A 21 1.21 8.83 1.01
N LEU A 22 1.71 9.71 1.88
CA LEU A 22 3.13 9.72 2.25
C LEU A 22 3.49 8.49 3.09
N GLU A 23 2.67 8.17 4.09
CA GLU A 23 2.85 6.98 4.93
C GLU A 23 2.79 5.68 4.10
N LEU A 24 1.86 5.63 3.14
CA LEU A 24 1.73 4.54 2.18
C LEU A 24 2.99 4.39 1.33
N CYS A 25 3.55 5.49 0.80
CA CYS A 25 4.79 5.47 0.04
C CYS A 25 5.97 4.96 0.87
N ASP A 26 6.13 5.46 2.10
CA ASP A 26 7.21 5.04 3.00
C ASP A 26 7.10 3.56 3.36
N GLY A 27 5.88 3.11 3.68
CA GLY A 27 5.58 1.72 3.95
C GLY A 27 5.86 0.82 2.74
N PHE A 28 5.39 1.20 1.56
CA PHE A 28 5.59 0.43 0.34
C PHE A 28 7.07 0.33 -0.06
N ASN A 29 7.85 1.41 0.10
CA ASN A 29 9.29 1.39 -0.16
C ASN A 29 10.00 0.35 0.73
N LYS A 30 9.71 0.36 2.03
CA LYS A 30 10.26 -0.64 2.96
C LYS A 30 9.85 -2.07 2.58
N PHE A 31 8.57 -2.27 2.25
CA PHE A 31 8.08 -3.57 1.80
C PHE A 31 8.76 -4.03 0.50
N SER A 32 9.04 -3.11 -0.42
CA SER A 32 9.76 -3.42 -1.67
C SER A 32 11.20 -3.88 -1.39
N ASP A 33 11.89 -3.25 -0.46
CA ASP A 33 13.23 -3.68 -0.04
C ASP A 33 13.22 -5.09 0.57
N GLU A 34 12.21 -5.38 1.43
CA GLU A 34 12.00 -6.71 2.00
C GLU A 34 11.73 -7.76 0.90
N CYS A 35 10.93 -7.43 -0.12
CA CYS A 35 10.70 -8.30 -1.26
C CYS A 35 11.97 -8.59 -2.05
N SER A 36 12.82 -7.58 -2.28
CA SER A 36 14.08 -7.76 -2.98
C SER A 36 14.99 -8.75 -2.26
N PHE A 37 15.13 -8.60 -0.94
CA PHE A 37 15.91 -9.53 -0.11
C PHE A 37 15.37 -10.97 -0.18
N LEU A 38 14.04 -11.13 -0.13
CA LEU A 38 13.41 -12.45 -0.20
C LEU A 38 13.57 -13.11 -1.57
N CYS A 39 13.56 -12.35 -2.66
CA CYS A 39 13.87 -12.87 -3.99
C CYS A 39 15.29 -13.45 -4.05
N ASP A 40 16.28 -12.77 -3.47
CA ASP A 40 17.66 -13.28 -3.39
C ASP A 40 17.74 -14.56 -2.53
N ALA A 41 17.05 -14.57 -1.39
CA ALA A 41 16.99 -15.74 -0.51
C ALA A 41 16.36 -16.95 -1.21
N PHE A 42 15.23 -16.77 -1.89
CA PHE A 42 14.57 -17.83 -2.65
C PHE A 42 15.42 -18.31 -3.83
N ALA A 43 16.11 -17.42 -4.52
CA ALA A 43 17.04 -17.80 -5.59
C ALA A 43 18.22 -18.62 -5.06
N ALA A 44 18.75 -18.29 -3.88
CA ALA A 44 19.82 -19.05 -3.24
C ALA A 44 19.35 -20.46 -2.84
N VAL A 45 18.16 -20.57 -2.24
CA VAL A 45 17.56 -21.85 -1.85
C VAL A 45 17.29 -22.74 -3.08
N ALA A 46 16.78 -22.17 -4.17
CA ALA A 46 16.52 -22.92 -5.40
C ALA A 46 17.79 -23.47 -6.08
N ARG A 47 18.97 -22.88 -5.83
CA ARG A 47 20.25 -23.35 -6.37
C ARG A 47 20.80 -24.59 -5.68
N ASP A 48 20.35 -24.89 -4.46
CA ASP A 48 20.68 -26.11 -3.75
C ASP A 48 19.40 -26.81 -3.25
N PRO A 49 18.69 -27.54 -4.12
CA PRO A 49 17.42 -28.16 -3.74
C PRO A 49 17.50 -29.12 -2.55
N ALA A 50 18.69 -29.64 -2.22
CA ALA A 50 18.89 -30.52 -1.07
C ALA A 50 18.69 -29.81 0.28
N CYS A 51 18.78 -28.47 0.31
CA CYS A 51 18.50 -27.68 1.51
C CYS A 51 17.00 -27.38 1.73
N ILE A 52 16.13 -27.74 0.77
CA ILE A 52 14.67 -27.56 0.88
C ILE A 52 14.07 -28.72 1.67
N THR A 53 14.13 -28.62 3.00
CA THR A 53 13.42 -29.54 3.90
C THR A 53 11.93 -29.22 3.95
N PRO A 54 11.07 -30.09 4.52
CA PRO A 54 9.66 -29.76 4.78
C PRO A 54 9.48 -28.48 5.60
N GLU A 55 10.30 -28.27 6.64
CA GLU A 55 10.26 -27.07 7.48
C GLU A 55 10.66 -25.83 6.70
N THR A 56 11.68 -25.94 5.84
CA THR A 56 12.11 -24.86 4.96
C THR A 56 11.01 -24.51 3.95
N SER A 57 10.34 -25.52 3.40
CA SER A 57 9.21 -25.35 2.48
C SER A 57 8.04 -24.64 3.15
N GLU A 58 7.71 -25.01 4.39
CA GLU A 58 6.65 -24.36 5.18
C GLU A 58 7.00 -22.89 5.47
N GLY A 59 8.27 -22.61 5.80
CA GLY A 59 8.77 -21.25 5.98
C GLY A 59 8.61 -20.40 4.71
N ILE A 60 9.01 -20.93 3.55
CA ILE A 60 8.84 -20.27 2.25
C ILE A 60 7.36 -20.01 1.97
N TRP A 61 6.49 -20.99 2.20
CA TRP A 61 5.05 -20.85 2.02
C TRP A 61 4.48 -19.74 2.91
N TYR A 62 4.83 -19.75 4.21
CA TYR A 62 4.33 -18.76 5.17
C TYR A 62 4.77 -17.34 4.79
N VAL A 63 6.03 -17.15 4.41
CA VAL A 63 6.55 -15.87 3.94
C VAL A 63 5.83 -15.41 2.67
N CYS A 64 5.67 -16.29 1.68
CA CYS A 64 4.91 -15.98 0.46
C CYS A 64 3.46 -15.58 0.77
N TYR A 65 2.81 -16.27 1.71
CA TYR A 65 1.47 -15.94 2.17
C TYR A 65 1.41 -14.55 2.80
N LYS A 66 2.36 -14.21 3.68
CA LYS A 66 2.45 -12.90 4.33
C LYS A 66 2.66 -11.77 3.31
N LEU A 67 3.58 -11.96 2.36
CA LEU A 67 3.82 -11.01 1.27
C LEU A 67 2.55 -10.77 0.44
N LYS A 68 1.83 -11.84 0.09
CA LYS A 68 0.55 -11.75 -0.64
C LYS A 68 -0.50 -10.95 0.13
N MET A 69 -0.56 -11.09 1.46
CA MET A 69 -1.51 -10.31 2.27
C MET A 69 -1.11 -8.84 2.35
N GLN A 70 0.19 -8.55 2.51
CA GLN A 70 0.70 -7.17 2.55
C GLN A 70 0.48 -6.44 1.23
N ILE A 71 0.81 -7.06 0.07
CA ILE A 71 0.59 -6.42 -1.23
C ILE A 71 -0.90 -6.12 -1.50
N ARG A 72 -1.81 -6.99 -1.03
CA ARG A 72 -3.26 -6.73 -1.12
C ARG A 72 -3.66 -5.54 -0.25
N SER A 73 -3.15 -5.46 0.98
CA SER A 73 -3.42 -4.31 1.85
C SER A 73 -2.91 -3.00 1.25
N TYR A 74 -1.71 -2.99 0.66
CA TYR A 74 -1.21 -1.82 -0.05
C TYR A 74 -2.10 -1.43 -1.22
N ARG A 75 -2.56 -2.40 -2.02
CA ARG A 75 -3.51 -2.14 -3.10
C ARG A 75 -4.80 -1.51 -2.59
N ASP A 76 -5.39 -2.05 -1.53
CA ASP A 76 -6.64 -1.54 -0.97
C ASP A 76 -6.48 -0.09 -0.48
N GLN A 77 -5.35 0.23 0.17
CA GLN A 77 -5.02 1.60 0.59
C GLN A 77 -4.82 2.55 -0.60
N ILE A 78 -4.14 2.11 -1.66
CA ILE A 78 -3.99 2.90 -2.91
C ILE A 78 -5.38 3.22 -3.48
N ASP A 79 -6.25 2.21 -3.57
CA ASP A 79 -7.60 2.36 -4.12
C ASP A 79 -8.44 3.34 -3.28
N GLU A 80 -8.33 3.28 -1.95
CA GLU A 80 -8.99 4.21 -1.03
C GLU A 80 -8.54 5.66 -1.23
N ILE A 81 -7.22 5.90 -1.22
CA ILE A 81 -6.66 7.25 -1.41
C ILE A 81 -7.02 7.80 -2.78
N HIS A 82 -6.89 6.99 -3.83
CA HIS A 82 -7.22 7.40 -5.20
C HIS A 82 -8.71 7.76 -5.34
N ASN A 83 -9.61 6.98 -4.76
CA ASN A 83 -11.04 7.29 -4.74
C ASN A 83 -11.35 8.55 -3.93
N GLY A 84 -10.67 8.74 -2.79
CA GLY A 84 -10.76 9.95 -1.98
C GLY A 84 -10.37 11.21 -2.75
N LEU A 85 -9.24 11.16 -3.45
CA LEU A 85 -8.74 12.26 -4.28
C LEU A 85 -9.67 12.53 -5.48
N ARG A 86 -10.20 11.48 -6.12
CA ARG A 86 -11.17 11.62 -7.21
C ARG A 86 -12.44 12.32 -6.73
N ALA A 87 -12.96 11.95 -5.55
CA ALA A 87 -14.14 12.60 -4.98
C ALA A 87 -13.89 14.09 -4.70
N LEU A 88 -12.71 14.44 -4.17
CA LEU A 88 -12.33 15.86 -3.97
C LEU A 88 -12.27 16.63 -5.29
N LYS A 89 -11.72 16.03 -6.36
CA LYS A 89 -11.64 16.66 -7.69
C LYS A 89 -13.02 16.91 -8.31
N VAL A 90 -13.96 15.97 -8.15
CA VAL A 90 -15.34 16.15 -8.65
C VAL A 90 -16.04 17.30 -7.95
N ASN A 91 -15.87 17.42 -6.63
CA ASN A 91 -16.49 18.49 -5.85
C ASN A 91 -15.97 19.88 -6.24
N LEU A 92 -14.67 20.02 -6.53
CA LEU A 92 -14.08 21.26 -7.05
C LEU A 92 -14.74 21.71 -8.36
N ASN A 93 -14.96 20.77 -9.30
CA ASN A 93 -15.55 21.09 -10.60
C ASN A 93 -17.05 21.42 -10.52
N SER A 94 -17.75 21.04 -9.45
CA SER A 94 -19.18 21.34 -9.26
C SER A 94 -19.46 22.64 -8.53
N GLU A 95 -18.44 23.29 -7.96
CA GLU A 95 -18.56 24.62 -7.31
C GLU A 95 -18.30 25.78 -8.31
N ASP A 96 -17.84 25.47 -9.53
CA ASP A 96 -17.55 26.42 -10.61
C ASP A 96 -18.68 26.61 -11.65
N ASP A 97 -19.80 25.85 -11.54
CA ASP A 97 -21.02 25.93 -12.39
C ASP A 97 -22.22 26.51 -11.63
#